data_AF-A0A0G3GVE4-F1
#
_entry.id   AF-A0A0G3GVE4-F1
#
_cell.length_a   1.000
_cell.length_b   1.000
_cell.length_c   1.000
_cell.angle_alpha   90.00
_cell.angle_beta   90.00
_cell.angle_gamma   90.00
#
_symmetry.space_group_name_H-M   'P 1'
#
loop_
_entity.id
_entity.type
_entity.pdbx_description
1 polymer ?
#
loop_
_entity_poly.entity_id
_entity_poly.type
_entity_poly.pdbx_seq_one_letter_code
_entity_poly.pdbx_strand_id
1 'polypeptide(L)'
;MPTIWKGVEQFVVATPKRPFRPHLPQLPKLTEARDRADHGFDSIEHLSAEAIAGYVDNELPTIAMNRARVHLVHCAECRAEVLAQRRASERLRKSAAEELSAPSSLLDKLTSIAQSCPEGPPADDLPAARATSFSARVETFYRAVKKAHGK
;
A
#
# COMPACT_ATOMS: atom_id res chain seq x y z
N MET A 1 39.75 5.70 -37.13
CA MET A 1 38.45 5.74 -36.42
C MET A 1 37.35 5.34 -37.41
N PRO A 2 37.03 4.04 -37.57
CA PRO A 2 36.01 3.62 -38.54
C PRO A 2 34.64 3.41 -37.88
N THR A 3 33.66 3.93 -38.60
CA THR A 3 32.22 3.75 -38.56
C THR A 3 31.80 2.28 -38.55
N ILE A 4 31.05 1.88 -37.54
CA ILE A 4 30.26 0.64 -37.48
C ILE A 4 28.81 1.08 -37.23
N TRP A 5 27.83 0.24 -37.55
CA TRP A 5 26.38 0.53 -37.64
C TRP A 5 25.92 1.02 -39.01
N LYS A 6 26.25 0.24 -40.05
CA LYS A 6 25.36 0.03 -41.18
C LYS A 6 24.53 -1.23 -40.93
N GLY A 7 23.21 -1.05 -40.89
CA GLY A 7 22.23 -1.95 -41.51
C GLY A 7 21.88 -3.24 -40.76
N VAL A 8 20.69 -3.25 -40.14
CA VAL A 8 19.74 -4.35 -40.28
C VAL A 8 18.32 -3.77 -40.23
N GLU A 9 17.86 -3.21 -41.34
CA GLU A 9 16.43 -3.21 -41.64
C GLU A 9 16.15 -4.52 -42.40
N GLN A 10 15.19 -5.33 -41.94
CA GLN A 10 13.94 -5.57 -42.67
C GLN A 10 13.12 -6.75 -42.11
N PHE A 11 11.86 -6.42 -41.78
CA PHE A 11 10.59 -7.16 -41.94
C PHE A 11 10.35 -8.47 -41.16
N VAL A 12 9.34 -8.43 -40.27
CA VAL A 12 7.97 -8.93 -40.53
C VAL A 12 6.98 -8.09 -39.72
N VAL A 13 6.10 -7.35 -40.42
CA VAL A 13 4.94 -6.68 -39.85
C VAL A 13 3.88 -7.74 -39.53
N ALA A 14 3.74 -8.11 -38.25
CA ALA A 14 2.62 -8.90 -37.76
C ALA A 14 1.57 -7.97 -37.15
N THR A 15 0.34 -8.11 -37.63
CA THR A 15 -0.85 -7.29 -37.36
C THR A 15 -1.10 -6.98 -35.87
N PRO A 16 -1.56 -5.77 -35.50
CA PRO A 16 -2.01 -5.50 -34.14
C PRO A 16 -3.32 -6.25 -33.87
N LYS A 17 -3.28 -7.25 -32.97
CA LYS A 17 -4.48 -7.77 -32.34
C LYS A 17 -5.14 -6.59 -31.60
N ARG A 18 -6.38 -6.28 -32.01
CA ARG A 18 -7.16 -5.14 -31.52
C ARG A 18 -7.13 -5.12 -29.99
N PRO A 19 -6.85 -3.99 -29.33
CA PRO A 19 -6.98 -3.90 -27.90
C PRO A 19 -8.45 -4.10 -27.54
N PHE A 20 -8.71 -5.01 -26.59
CA PHE A 20 -9.99 -5.12 -25.91
C PHE A 20 -10.32 -3.74 -25.34
N ARG A 21 -11.33 -3.06 -25.91
CA ARG A 21 -11.88 -1.82 -25.34
C ARG A 21 -13.04 -2.22 -24.44
N PRO A 22 -12.85 -2.39 -23.12
CA PRO A 22 -14.00 -2.43 -22.23
C PRO A 22 -14.75 -1.11 -22.41
N HIS A 23 -16.06 -1.17 -22.63
CA HIS A 23 -16.91 0.00 -22.66
C HIS A 23 -16.86 0.63 -21.26
N LEU A 24 -15.93 1.56 -21.07
CA LEU A 24 -15.82 2.35 -19.86
C LEU A 24 -17.06 3.26 -19.84
N PRO A 25 -17.97 3.14 -18.84
CA PRO A 25 -19.01 4.13 -18.68
C PRO A 25 -18.35 5.50 -18.57
N GLN A 26 -18.97 6.49 -19.21
CA GLN A 26 -18.47 7.86 -19.31
C GLN A 26 -18.01 8.34 -17.93
N LEU A 27 -16.69 8.37 -17.72
CA LEU A 27 -16.12 9.01 -16.55
C LEU A 27 -16.46 10.50 -16.65
N PRO A 28 -16.98 11.12 -15.58
CA PRO A 28 -17.27 12.55 -15.59
C PRO A 28 -16.02 13.34 -15.96
N LYS A 29 -16.23 14.50 -16.60
CA LYS A 29 -15.17 15.26 -17.26
C LYS A 29 -14.08 15.61 -16.24
N LEU A 30 -12.82 15.28 -16.56
CA LEU A 30 -11.64 15.54 -15.73
C LEU A 30 -11.47 17.02 -15.32
N THR A 31 -12.20 17.93 -15.95
CA THR A 31 -12.26 19.35 -15.60
C THR A 31 -13.09 19.60 -14.34
N GLU A 32 -14.22 18.91 -14.15
CA GLU A 32 -15.07 19.03 -12.94
C GLU A 32 -14.40 18.42 -11.70
N ALA A 33 -13.39 17.57 -11.90
CA ALA A 33 -12.57 17.00 -10.83
C ALA A 33 -11.43 17.94 -10.38
N ARG A 34 -11.03 18.90 -11.21
CA ARG A 34 -9.92 19.84 -10.92
C ARG A 34 -10.39 21.14 -10.26
N ASP A 35 -11.65 21.51 -10.42
CA ASP A 35 -12.22 22.68 -9.72
C ASP A 35 -12.43 22.44 -8.21
N ARG A 36 -12.23 21.21 -7.73
CA ARG A 36 -12.21 20.86 -6.30
C ARG A 36 -10.81 20.91 -5.67
N ALA A 37 -9.80 21.37 -6.42
CA ALA A 37 -8.39 21.36 -6.04
C ALA A 37 -7.80 22.76 -5.72
N ASP A 38 -8.65 23.74 -5.39
CA ASP A 38 -8.19 25.07 -4.93
C ASP A 38 -9.02 25.63 -3.77
N HIS A 39 -9.24 24.82 -2.74
CA HIS A 39 -9.71 25.32 -1.43
C HIS A 39 -8.76 24.78 -0.35
N GLY A 40 -7.75 25.59 -0.05
CA GLY A 40 -6.86 25.35 1.08
C GLY A 40 -7.67 25.18 2.35
N PHE A 41 -7.38 24.12 3.10
CA PHE A 41 -7.90 23.87 4.46
C PHE A 41 -9.33 24.40 4.71
N ASP A 42 -10.36 23.78 4.12
CA ASP A 42 -11.73 23.87 4.65
C ASP A 42 -11.78 23.16 6.01
N SER A 43 -11.18 23.80 7.01
CA SER A 43 -11.02 23.27 8.37
C SER A 43 -12.35 23.19 9.14
N ILE A 44 -13.50 23.26 8.46
CA ILE A 44 -14.81 23.32 9.13
C ILE A 44 -15.80 22.28 8.62
N GLU A 45 -15.76 21.84 7.35
CA GLU A 45 -16.77 20.90 6.85
C GLU A 45 -16.24 19.47 6.61
N HIS A 46 -15.18 19.29 5.79
CA HIS A 46 -14.70 17.95 5.39
C HIS A 46 -13.19 17.91 5.12
N LEU A 47 -12.60 16.71 5.11
CA LEU A 47 -11.22 16.51 4.67
C LEU A 47 -11.12 16.75 3.15
N SER A 48 -10.07 17.44 2.70
CA SER A 48 -9.81 17.57 1.26
C SER A 48 -9.50 16.21 0.62
N ALA A 49 -9.73 16.08 -0.69
CA ALA A 49 -9.43 14.84 -1.42
C ALA A 49 -7.94 14.44 -1.27
N GLU A 50 -7.03 15.41 -1.26
CA GLU A 50 -5.61 15.19 -1.00
C GLU A 50 -5.35 14.69 0.42
N ALA A 51 -6.03 15.25 1.42
CA ALA A 51 -5.92 14.78 2.80
C ALA A 51 -6.45 13.35 2.96
N ILE A 52 -7.51 12.99 2.24
CA ILE A 52 -8.06 11.62 2.22
C ILE A 52 -7.08 10.64 1.58
N ALA A 53 -6.51 11.00 0.42
CA ALA A 53 -5.49 10.19 -0.24
C ALA A 53 -4.26 10.00 0.66
N GLY A 54 -3.71 11.09 1.19
CA GLY A 54 -2.59 11.04 2.12
C GLY A 54 -2.90 10.25 3.40
N TYR A 55 -4.14 10.33 3.92
CA TYR A 55 -4.56 9.54 5.08
C TYR A 55 -4.57 8.03 4.77
N VAL A 56 -5.11 7.65 3.60
CA VAL A 56 -5.18 6.24 3.18
C VAL A 56 -3.80 5.64 2.95
N ASP A 57 -2.89 6.42 2.36
CA ASP A 57 -1.52 5.99 2.06
C ASP A 57 -0.57 6.14 3.27
N ASN A 58 -1.03 6.71 4.38
CA ASN A 58 -0.25 7.05 5.60
C ASN A 58 0.87 8.09 5.38
N GLU A 59 0.71 8.97 4.39
CA GLU A 59 1.68 9.99 4.01
C GLU A 59 1.37 11.38 4.60
N LEU A 60 0.40 11.48 5.53
CA LEU A 60 0.15 12.72 6.24
C LEU A 60 1.19 12.95 7.36
N PRO A 61 1.61 14.20 7.60
CA PRO A 61 2.37 14.56 8.80
C PRO A 61 1.64 14.12 10.07
N THR A 62 2.37 13.73 11.13
CA THR A 62 1.82 13.16 12.37
C THR A 62 0.65 13.96 12.96
N ILE A 63 0.74 15.30 12.95
CA ILE A 63 -0.32 16.18 13.47
C ILE A 63 -1.57 16.12 12.56
N ALA A 64 -1.39 16.18 11.24
CA ALA A 64 -2.49 16.08 10.27
C ALA A 64 -3.16 14.70 10.32
N MET A 65 -2.37 13.64 10.48
CA MET A 65 -2.85 12.28 10.69
C MET A 65 -3.75 12.18 11.94
N ASN A 66 -3.34 12.79 13.06
CA ASN A 66 -4.16 12.81 14.27
C ASN A 66 -5.48 13.58 14.06
N ARG A 67 -5.42 14.76 13.42
CA ARG A 67 -6.64 15.55 13.09
C ARG A 67 -7.60 14.77 12.20
N ALA A 68 -7.09 14.09 11.18
CA ALA A 68 -7.88 13.24 10.30
C ALA A 68 -8.57 12.10 11.07
N ARG A 69 -7.83 11.41 11.97
CA ARG A 69 -8.43 10.36 12.83
C ARG A 69 -9.60 10.88 13.67
N VAL A 70 -9.42 12.02 14.34
CA VAL A 70 -10.48 12.63 15.16
C VAL A 70 -11.67 13.03 14.29
N HIS A 71 -11.43 13.62 13.11
CA HIS A 71 -12.49 14.00 12.19
C HIS A 71 -13.31 12.78 11.72
N LEU A 72 -12.63 11.68 11.38
CA LEU A 72 -13.28 10.45 10.92
C LEU A 72 -14.16 9.77 11.98
N VAL A 73 -13.99 10.07 13.27
CA VAL A 73 -14.92 9.60 14.31
C VAL A 73 -16.27 10.31 14.18
N HIS A 74 -16.26 11.60 13.85
CA HIS A 74 -17.44 12.45 13.89
C HIS A 74 -18.12 12.61 12.52
N CYS A 75 -17.39 12.44 11.41
CA CYS A 75 -17.91 12.65 10.06
C CYS A 75 -18.11 11.34 9.29
N ALA A 76 -19.36 11.03 8.94
CA ALA A 76 -19.70 9.83 8.16
C ALA A 76 -19.30 9.93 6.68
N GLU A 77 -19.37 11.12 6.11
CA GLU A 77 -19.06 11.37 4.70
C GLU A 77 -17.57 11.13 4.41
N CYS A 78 -16.68 11.71 5.21
CA CYS A 78 -15.25 11.46 5.06
C CYS A 78 -14.88 10.00 5.32
N ARG A 79 -15.62 9.26 6.16
CA ARG A 79 -15.43 7.80 6.27
C ARG A 79 -15.79 7.10 4.96
N ALA A 80 -16.89 7.49 4.32
CA ALA A 80 -17.29 6.92 3.04
C ALA A 80 -16.25 7.21 1.94
N GLU A 81 -15.71 8.43 1.90
CA GLU A 81 -14.66 8.80 0.94
C GLU A 81 -13.35 8.06 1.18
N VAL A 82 -12.93 7.88 2.44
CA VAL A 82 -11.77 7.03 2.79
C VAL A 82 -11.98 5.58 2.32
N LEU A 83 -13.18 5.03 2.47
CA LEU A 83 -13.49 3.69 1.97
C LEU A 83 -13.44 3.61 0.44
N ALA A 84 -13.97 4.62 -0.26
CA ALA A 84 -13.90 4.71 -1.71
C ALA A 84 -12.45 4.78 -2.19
N GLN A 85 -11.62 5.62 -1.56
CA GLN A 85 -10.20 5.76 -1.89
C GLN A 85 -9.43 4.46 -1.63
N ARG A 86 -9.67 3.77 -0.50
CA ARG A 86 -9.06 2.45 -0.23
C ARG A 86 -9.39 1.42 -1.31
N ARG A 87 -10.65 1.36 -1.74
CA ARG A 87 -11.08 0.47 -2.83
C ARG A 87 -10.40 0.82 -4.14
N ALA A 88 -10.23 2.11 -4.43
CA ALA A 88 -9.50 2.56 -5.62
C ALA A 88 -8.02 2.13 -5.55
N SER A 89 -7.33 2.38 -4.45
CA SER A 89 -5.94 1.96 -4.24
C SER A 89 -5.77 0.44 -4.33
N GLU A 90 -6.71 -0.33 -3.77
CA GLU A 90 -6.67 -1.81 -3.86
C GLU A 90 -6.82 -2.31 -5.30
N ARG A 91 -7.73 -1.71 -6.09
CA ARG A 91 -7.91 -2.06 -7.50
C ARG A 91 -6.62 -1.83 -8.30
N LEU A 92 -5.95 -0.70 -8.07
CA LEU A 92 -4.67 -0.39 -8.74
C LEU A 92 -3.58 -1.38 -8.34
N ARG A 93 -3.49 -1.74 -7.05
CA ARG A 93 -2.52 -2.73 -6.57
C ARG A 93 -2.76 -4.11 -7.19
N LYS A 94 -4.01 -4.54 -7.31
CA LYS A 94 -4.36 -5.83 -7.93
C LYS A 94 -4.00 -5.88 -9.41
N SER A 95 -4.34 -4.84 -10.18
CA SER A 95 -3.95 -4.80 -11.60
C SER A 95 -2.44 -4.72 -11.80
N ALA A 96 -1.74 -3.94 -10.97
CA ALA A 96 -0.30 -3.81 -11.05
C ALA A 96 0.43 -5.12 -10.71
N ALA A 97 -0.08 -5.91 -9.76
CA ALA A 97 0.52 -7.19 -9.38
C ALA A 97 0.48 -8.23 -10.51
N GLU A 98 -0.50 -8.18 -11.41
CA GLU A 98 -0.58 -9.08 -12.57
C GLU A 98 0.43 -8.71 -13.67
N GLU A 99 0.78 -7.42 -13.78
CA GLU A 99 1.67 -6.90 -14.84
C GLU A 99 3.13 -6.76 -14.37
N LEU A 100 3.34 -6.52 -13.07
CA LEU A 100 4.65 -6.25 -12.48
C LEU A 100 5.07 -7.43 -11.58
N SER A 101 5.83 -8.36 -12.13
CA SER A 101 6.51 -9.40 -11.34
C SER A 101 7.91 -8.94 -10.94
N ALA A 102 8.30 -9.18 -9.68
CA ALA A 102 9.68 -9.00 -9.24
C ALA A 102 10.60 -9.99 -10.00
N PRO A 103 11.83 -9.59 -10.35
CA PRO A 103 12.81 -10.51 -10.94
C PRO A 103 13.15 -11.66 -9.97
N SER A 104 13.29 -12.88 -10.48
CA SER A 104 13.62 -14.06 -9.67
C SER A 104 14.91 -13.89 -8.86
N SER A 105 15.93 -13.28 -9.44
CA SER A 105 17.20 -13.01 -8.76
C SER A 105 17.07 -12.09 -7.53
N LEU A 106 16.07 -11.19 -7.51
CA LEU A 106 15.78 -10.38 -6.33
C LEU A 106 15.08 -11.23 -5.26
N LEU A 107 14.13 -12.06 -5.66
CA LEU A 107 13.44 -12.98 -4.75
C LEU A 107 14.41 -13.96 -4.10
N ASP A 108 15.37 -14.49 -4.86
CA ASP A 108 16.41 -15.38 -4.35
C ASP A 108 17.27 -14.68 -3.29
N LYS A 109 17.69 -13.43 -3.55
CA LYS A 109 18.46 -12.62 -2.60
C LYS A 109 17.66 -12.31 -1.34
N LEU A 110 16.39 -11.90 -1.47
CA LEU A 110 15.52 -11.61 -0.32
C LEU A 110 15.28 -12.86 0.52
N THR A 111 15.09 -14.02 -0.13
CA THR A 111 14.94 -15.31 0.54
C THR A 111 16.23 -15.71 1.27
N SER A 112 17.39 -15.47 0.67
CA SER A 112 18.69 -15.72 1.31
C SER A 112 18.88 -14.87 2.57
N ILE A 113 18.44 -13.60 2.56
CA ILE A 113 18.49 -12.74 3.76
C ILE A 113 17.69 -13.37 4.90
N ALA A 114 16.45 -13.81 4.61
CA ALA A 114 15.60 -14.45 5.61
C ALA A 114 16.23 -15.73 6.19
N GLN A 115 16.92 -16.51 5.35
CA GLN A 115 17.62 -17.73 5.77
C GLN A 115 18.95 -17.47 6.51
N SER A 116 19.60 -16.35 6.22
CA SER A 116 20.87 -15.93 6.84
C SER A 116 20.67 -15.20 8.17
N CYS A 117 19.44 -14.81 8.48
CA CYS A 117 19.13 -14.22 9.76
C CYS A 117 19.27 -15.33 10.82
N PRO A 118 20.19 -15.20 11.80
CA PRO A 118 20.24 -16.16 12.88
C PRO A 118 18.87 -16.21 13.54
N GLU A 119 18.44 -17.40 13.98
CA GLU A 119 17.26 -17.53 14.82
C GLU A 119 17.37 -16.46 15.90
N GLY A 120 16.45 -15.48 15.89
CA GLY A 120 16.42 -14.45 16.91
C GLY A 120 16.40 -15.13 18.28
N PRO A 121 16.91 -14.47 19.34
CA PRO A 121 16.84 -15.05 20.68
C PRO A 121 15.43 -15.60 20.89
N PRO A 122 15.28 -16.84 21.40
CA PRO A 122 13.97 -17.43 21.60
C PRO A 122 13.12 -16.40 22.35
N ALA A 123 11.82 -16.37 22.09
CA ALA A 123 10.94 -15.36 22.70
C ALA A 123 11.03 -15.30 24.24
N ASP A 124 11.60 -16.34 24.87
CA ASP A 124 11.95 -16.47 26.28
C ASP A 124 13.19 -15.64 26.70
N ASP A 125 14.16 -15.41 25.80
CA ASP A 125 15.45 -14.72 26.03
C ASP A 125 15.49 -13.27 25.52
N LEU A 126 14.45 -12.80 24.81
CA LEU A 126 14.27 -11.37 24.60
C LEU A 126 14.14 -10.75 26.00
N PRO A 127 15.03 -9.81 26.41
CA PRO A 127 14.80 -9.07 27.64
C PRO A 127 13.43 -8.46 27.44
N ALA A 128 12.44 -8.93 28.21
CA ALA A 128 11.08 -8.45 28.16
C ALA A 128 11.18 -6.94 28.30
N ALA A 129 11.18 -6.23 27.17
CA ALA A 129 11.37 -4.80 27.11
C ALA A 129 10.24 -4.27 27.96
N ARG A 130 10.60 -3.88 29.20
CA ARG A 130 9.75 -3.87 30.39
C ARG A 130 8.28 -3.91 30.00
N ALA A 131 7.66 -5.09 29.99
CA ALA A 131 6.33 -5.29 29.43
C ALA A 131 5.32 -4.37 30.15
N THR A 132 5.13 -3.15 29.63
CA THR A 132 4.30 -2.12 30.26
C THR A 132 2.83 -2.31 29.91
N SER A 133 2.53 -3.15 28.92
CA SER A 133 1.17 -3.43 28.48
C SER A 133 0.64 -4.74 29.05
N PHE A 134 -0.63 -4.71 29.44
CA PHE A 134 -1.37 -5.89 29.91
C PHE A 134 -1.44 -7.00 28.86
N SER A 135 -1.56 -6.65 27.58
CA SER A 135 -1.60 -7.61 26.47
C SER A 135 -0.32 -8.43 26.35
N ALA A 136 0.84 -7.80 26.57
CA ALA A 136 2.11 -8.53 26.60
C ALA A 136 2.14 -9.57 27.72
N ARG A 137 1.53 -9.25 28.88
CA ARG A 137 1.42 -10.19 30.01
C ARG A 137 0.49 -11.36 29.70
N VAL A 138 -0.66 -11.10 29.07
CA VAL A 138 -1.62 -12.14 28.63
C VAL A 138 -0.99 -13.06 27.58
N GLU A 139 -0.24 -12.50 26.61
CA GLU A 139 0.50 -13.26 25.61
C GLU A 139 1.51 -14.23 26.25
N THR A 140 2.26 -13.77 27.27
CA THR A 140 3.19 -14.63 28.03
C THR A 140 2.46 -15.78 28.73
N PHE A 141 1.34 -15.49 29.40
CA PHE A 141 0.55 -16.52 30.07
C PHE A 141 -0.02 -17.55 29.10
N TYR A 142 -0.58 -17.10 27.97
CA TYR A 142 -1.12 -17.99 26.94
C TYR A 142 -0.04 -18.94 26.39
N ARG A 143 1.15 -18.43 26.12
CA ARG A 143 2.29 -19.24 25.64
C ARG A 143 2.75 -20.27 26.68
N ALA A 144 2.79 -19.89 27.96
CA ALA A 144 3.13 -20.80 29.05
C ALA A 144 2.12 -21.97 29.16
N VAL A 145 0.82 -21.67 29.05
CA VAL A 145 -0.26 -22.67 29.09
C VAL A 145 -0.19 -23.59 27.86
N LYS A 146 0.01 -23.04 26.66
CA LYS A 146 0.13 -23.85 25.43
C LYS A 146 1.33 -24.81 25.49
N LYS A 147 2.46 -24.39 26.07
CA LYS A 147 3.65 -25.24 26.26
C LYS A 147 3.39 -26.38 27.26
N ALA A 148 2.62 -26.12 28.32
CA ALA A 148 2.27 -27.13 29.32
C ALA A 148 1.28 -28.18 28.81
N HIS A 149 0.38 -27.80 27.91
CA HIS A 149 -0.61 -28.71 27.30
C HIS A 149 -0.12 -29.45 26.05
N GLY A 150 1.05 -29.11 25.50
CA GLY A 150 1.62 -29.72 24.30
C GLY A 150 2.52 -30.94 24.57
N LYS A 151 2.39 -31.60 25.72
CA LYS A 151 3.15 -32.81 26.10
C LYS A 151 2.21 -33.97 26.41
#